data_AF-A0A2R2W5S4-F1
#
_entry.id   AF-A0A2R2W5S4-F1
#
_cell.length_a   1.000
_cell.length_b   1.000
_cell.length_c   1.000
_cell.angle_alpha   90.00
_cell.angle_beta   90.00
_cell.angle_gamma   90.00
#
_symmetry.space_group_name_H-M   'P 1'
#
loop_
_entity.id
_entity.type
_entity.pdbx_description
1 polymer ?
#
loop_
_entity_poly.entity_id
_entity_poly.type
_entity_poly.pdbx_seq_one_letter_code
_entity_poly.pdbx_strand_id
1 'polypeptide(L)'
;MFFTGQVDLASVVGLRLFAPLTPDGIVLLNVFALLSFAGAAATAYLFFRALRLRSVLASVLFSLMPYHFLRIGYGHYFLAGFWAVPLIGILILVAAGRSTDPFRRWSESAGSRRSRTLRSTAPSALLGLLVATTGPYYFVFAVIAVGGAWLAGTLPDLLARPRRSSSLAPTAAIGFLSLFVALALFTLGRSFGERFAPYFTGRTIGESELYAGKIVTVLLPWQGSGIPLLPRITAKYLAGTFTLHTTESPGVSLLAAAGLVVGIAAVLLGSRLRRVPTGEASGLGAFLADPRLSTLATSTVWVGLFFVSSGLGVVVAYVAGPEIRAWARLSILLALLGLGIAGLALQAVPGRRLVRGAIVGLVVVAALVDQVGAVTRVVKIDPVSDSDVRTFVARADAALPDGCGVAQLPVTDLLPGRSHGAAGSYDEALPFLHTTPGHLRWSFGSVTGRRGFRVWQDATTPSRFAAVVDRTGACAVEVDTLAYSAGSRAWLRTLSAGVARVAVSPTGRYLLFRWSR
;
A
#
# COMPACT_ATOMS: atom_id res chain seq x y z
N MET A 1 -0.04 -12.78 -17.26
CA MET A 1 0.32 -11.35 -17.08
C MET A 1 -0.65 -10.75 -16.07
N PHE A 2 -0.13 -10.22 -14.95
CA PHE A 2 -0.93 -9.67 -13.86
C PHE A 2 -1.02 -8.15 -14.04
N PHE A 3 -2.17 -7.63 -14.47
CA PHE A 3 -2.37 -6.19 -14.63
C PHE A 3 -3.22 -5.66 -13.49
N THR A 4 -2.83 -4.52 -12.91
CA THR A 4 -3.64 -3.80 -11.92
C THR A 4 -3.49 -2.29 -12.09
N GLY A 5 -4.55 -1.53 -11.84
CA GLY A 5 -4.49 -0.07 -11.81
C GLY A 5 -3.69 0.42 -10.60
N GLN A 6 -3.14 1.64 -10.69
CA GLN A 6 -2.55 2.33 -9.54
C GLN A 6 -3.60 2.63 -8.45
N VAL A 7 -4.87 2.73 -8.84
CA VAL A 7 -6.03 2.88 -7.96
C VAL A 7 -6.82 1.57 -7.97
N ASP A 8 -7.01 0.95 -6.81
CA ASP A 8 -7.80 -0.26 -6.67
C ASP A 8 -9.30 0.02 -6.64
N LEU A 9 -10.12 -1.02 -6.84
CA LEU A 9 -11.57 -0.89 -6.94
C LEU A 9 -12.18 -0.27 -5.67
N ALA A 10 -11.72 -0.69 -4.49
CA ALA A 10 -12.23 -0.15 -3.23
C ALA A 10 -11.89 1.35 -3.10
N SER A 11 -10.68 1.75 -3.48
CA SER A 11 -10.28 3.16 -3.52
C SER A 11 -11.13 3.97 -4.51
N VAL A 12 -11.41 3.45 -5.71
CA VAL A 12 -12.28 4.13 -6.70
C VAL A 12 -13.69 4.31 -6.15
N VAL A 13 -14.27 3.27 -5.55
CA VAL A 13 -15.60 3.35 -4.92
C VAL A 13 -15.60 4.39 -3.80
N GLY A 14 -14.58 4.35 -2.92
CA GLY A 14 -14.41 5.33 -1.86
C GLY A 14 -14.37 6.76 -2.40
N LEU A 15 -13.49 7.06 -3.35
CA LEU A 15 -13.39 8.39 -3.96
C LEU A 15 -14.70 8.83 -4.61
N ARG A 16 -15.40 7.94 -5.33
CA ARG A 16 -16.67 8.27 -5.98
C ARG A 16 -17.80 8.57 -4.99
N LEU A 17 -17.80 7.96 -3.81
CA LEU A 17 -18.79 8.25 -2.77
C LEU A 17 -18.61 9.66 -2.19
N PHE A 18 -17.38 10.17 -2.13
CA PHE A 18 -17.07 11.49 -1.58
C PHE A 18 -16.93 12.60 -2.63
N ALA A 19 -16.76 12.26 -3.91
CA ALA A 19 -16.65 13.22 -5.01
C ALA A 19 -17.83 14.23 -5.08
N PRO A 20 -19.09 13.88 -4.77
CA PRO A 20 -20.18 14.86 -4.74
C PRO A 20 -20.06 15.90 -3.63
N LEU A 21 -19.28 15.63 -2.57
CA LEU A 21 -19.12 16.53 -1.43
C LEU A 21 -18.05 17.60 -1.67
N THR A 22 -17.11 17.37 -2.58
CA THR A 22 -16.06 18.31 -2.95
C THR A 22 -15.64 18.13 -4.40
N PRO A 23 -15.77 19.17 -5.26
CA PRO A 23 -15.24 19.12 -6.62
C PRO A 23 -13.72 19.26 -6.66
N ASP A 24 -13.09 19.68 -5.56
CA ASP A 24 -11.63 19.83 -5.44
C ASP A 24 -10.97 18.46 -5.21
N GLY A 25 -10.13 18.05 -6.16
CA GLY A 25 -9.40 16.79 -6.12
C GLY A 25 -8.33 16.69 -5.04
N ILE A 26 -7.75 17.81 -4.59
CA ILE A 26 -6.78 17.87 -3.50
C ILE A 26 -7.50 17.62 -2.18
N VAL A 27 -8.63 18.30 -1.96
CA VAL A 27 -9.48 18.07 -0.78
C VAL A 27 -9.98 16.63 -0.75
N LEU A 28 -10.43 16.09 -1.89
CA LEU A 28 -10.89 14.71 -2.00
C LEU A 28 -9.78 13.71 -1.63
N LEU A 29 -8.55 13.92 -2.09
CA LEU A 29 -7.40 13.06 -1.76
C LEU A 29 -7.04 13.14 -0.27
N ASN A 30 -7.09 14.32 0.34
CA ASN A 30 -6.85 14.50 1.77
C ASN A 30 -7.93 13.81 2.62
N VAL A 31 -9.21 13.94 2.25
CA VAL A 31 -10.30 13.21 2.90
C VAL A 31 -10.10 11.71 2.78
N PHE A 32 -9.73 11.21 1.60
CA PHE A 32 -9.39 9.81 1.39
C PHE A 32 -8.24 9.35 2.30
N ALA A 33 -7.17 10.16 2.40
CA ALA A 33 -6.02 9.88 3.26
C ALA A 33 -6.37 9.86 4.76
N LEU A 34 -7.34 10.65 5.21
CA LEU A 34 -7.82 10.58 6.60
C LEU A 34 -8.71 9.34 6.83
N LEU A 35 -9.56 9.02 5.86
CA LEU A 35 -10.43 7.86 5.92
C LEU A 35 -9.66 6.53 5.88
N SER A 36 -8.46 6.49 5.28
CA SER A 36 -7.63 5.29 5.34
C SER A 36 -7.21 4.93 6.77
N PHE A 37 -6.97 5.91 7.65
CA PHE A 37 -6.71 5.66 9.08
C PHE A 37 -7.93 5.04 9.76
N ALA A 38 -9.11 5.62 9.54
CA ALA A 38 -10.36 5.11 10.10
C ALA A 38 -10.68 3.70 9.59
N GLY A 39 -10.51 3.45 8.28
CA GLY A 39 -10.71 2.14 7.67
C GLY A 39 -9.77 1.08 8.24
N ALA A 40 -8.47 1.41 8.39
CA ALA A 40 -7.50 0.51 9.01
C ALA A 40 -7.81 0.23 10.48
N ALA A 41 -8.24 1.24 11.24
CA ALA A 41 -8.66 1.07 12.63
C ALA A 41 -9.91 0.17 12.74
N ALA A 42 -10.92 0.38 11.88
CA ALA A 42 -12.17 -0.37 11.92
C ALA A 42 -11.92 -1.87 11.66
N THR A 43 -11.15 -2.23 10.64
CA THR A 43 -10.86 -3.64 10.35
C THR A 43 -9.87 -4.24 11.35
N ALA A 44 -8.91 -3.47 11.87
CA ALA A 44 -8.03 -3.90 12.95
C ALA A 44 -8.80 -4.21 14.23
N TYR A 45 -9.82 -3.42 14.55
CA TYR A 45 -10.70 -3.70 15.68
C TYR A 45 -11.36 -5.08 15.54
N LEU A 46 -11.84 -5.44 14.34
CA LEU A 46 -12.41 -6.75 14.06
C LEU A 46 -11.37 -7.87 14.23
N PHE A 47 -10.14 -7.68 13.73
CA PHE A 47 -9.06 -8.65 13.89
C PHE A 47 -8.68 -8.87 15.37
N PHE A 48 -8.47 -7.80 16.13
CA PHE A 48 -8.12 -7.93 17.54
C PHE A 48 -9.30 -8.48 18.38
N ARG A 49 -10.55 -8.23 17.97
CA ARG A 49 -11.72 -8.93 18.51
C ARG A 49 -11.72 -10.42 18.20
N ALA A 50 -11.35 -10.82 16.97
CA ALA A 50 -11.19 -12.23 16.59
C ALA A 50 -10.11 -12.92 17.44
N LEU A 51 -9.03 -12.20 17.80
CA LEU A 51 -8.02 -12.65 18.76
C LEU A 51 -8.47 -12.62 20.23
N ARG A 52 -9.64 -12.05 20.54
CA ARG A 52 -10.17 -11.85 21.91
C ARG A 52 -9.31 -10.93 22.78
N LEU A 53 -8.72 -9.91 22.17
CA LEU A 53 -7.89 -8.89 22.81
C LEU A 53 -8.68 -7.59 23.10
N ARG A 54 -8.05 -6.65 23.82
CA ARG A 54 -8.53 -5.27 23.95
C ARG A 54 -8.41 -4.55 22.61
N SER A 55 -9.47 -4.61 21.83
CA SER A 55 -9.42 -4.31 20.40
C SER A 55 -9.27 -2.84 20.05
N VAL A 56 -9.78 -1.91 20.87
CA VAL A 56 -9.74 -0.46 20.56
C VAL A 56 -8.31 0.10 20.58
N LEU A 57 -7.54 -0.17 21.64
CA LEU A 57 -6.18 0.38 21.74
C LEU A 57 -5.25 -0.23 20.68
N ALA A 58 -5.33 -1.54 20.47
CA ALA A 58 -4.54 -2.22 19.46
C ALA A 58 -4.93 -1.77 18.02
N SER A 59 -6.21 -1.50 17.76
CA SER A 59 -6.64 -0.99 16.45
C SER A 59 -6.15 0.42 16.17
N VAL A 60 -6.14 1.30 17.18
CA VAL A 60 -5.55 2.64 17.06
C VAL A 60 -4.05 2.54 16.76
N LEU A 61 -3.31 1.74 17.53
CA LEU A 61 -1.86 1.51 17.30
C LEU A 61 -1.55 0.89 15.93
N PHE A 62 -2.46 0.09 15.37
CA PHE A 62 -2.30 -0.43 14.02
C PHE A 62 -2.57 0.64 12.96
N SER A 63 -3.62 1.46 13.14
CA SER A 63 -3.94 2.54 12.20
C SER A 63 -2.84 3.62 12.13
N LEU A 64 -2.17 3.88 13.27
CA LEU A 64 -1.07 4.84 13.42
C LEU A 64 0.31 4.22 13.19
N MET A 65 0.39 3.01 12.64
CA MET A 65 1.66 2.36 12.33
C MET A 65 2.51 3.29 11.43
N PRO A 66 3.84 3.44 11.67
CA PRO A 66 4.69 4.34 10.88
C PRO A 66 4.64 4.09 9.38
N TYR A 67 4.38 2.85 8.96
CA TYR A 67 4.08 2.47 7.58
C TYR A 67 3.05 3.42 6.92
N HIS A 68 1.98 3.79 7.62
CA HIS A 68 0.94 4.67 7.07
C HIS A 68 1.50 6.02 6.63
N PHE A 69 2.22 6.68 7.53
CA PHE A 69 2.82 7.99 7.27
C PHE A 69 3.89 7.92 6.18
N LEU A 70 4.73 6.87 6.19
CA LEU A 70 5.75 6.67 5.15
C LEU A 70 5.13 6.49 3.77
N ARG A 71 4.04 5.72 3.63
CA ARG A 71 3.37 5.54 2.34
C ARG A 71 2.74 6.83 1.83
N ILE A 72 2.12 7.62 2.71
CA ILE A 72 1.62 8.95 2.35
C ILE A 72 2.79 9.85 1.90
N GLY A 73 3.89 9.86 2.67
CA GLY A 73 5.09 10.63 2.36
C GLY A 73 5.76 10.28 1.03
N TYR A 74 5.67 9.01 0.61
CA TYR A 74 6.14 8.56 -0.71
C TYR A 74 5.13 8.79 -1.84
N GLY A 75 4.00 9.46 -1.57
CA GLY A 75 2.92 9.68 -2.54
C GLY A 75 2.11 8.43 -2.85
N HIS A 76 2.22 7.37 -2.05
CA HIS A 76 1.50 6.11 -2.23
C HIS A 76 0.18 6.08 -1.43
N TYR A 77 -0.69 7.07 -1.63
CA TYR A 77 -1.96 7.23 -0.88
C TYR A 77 -2.84 5.98 -0.90
N PHE A 78 -3.03 5.35 -2.06
CA PHE A 78 -3.85 4.13 -2.17
C PHE A 78 -3.22 2.93 -1.47
N LEU A 79 -1.88 2.86 -1.46
CA LEU A 79 -1.16 1.84 -0.70
C LEU A 79 -1.23 2.12 0.81
N ALA A 80 -1.31 3.38 1.23
CA ALA A 80 -1.55 3.74 2.63
C ALA A 80 -2.94 3.27 3.11
N GLY A 81 -3.89 3.05 2.20
CA GLY A 81 -5.18 2.40 2.44
C GLY A 81 -5.13 0.90 2.76
N PHE A 82 -4.28 0.45 3.68
CA PHE A 82 -4.08 -0.97 4.02
C PHE A 82 -5.20 -1.61 4.88
N TRP A 83 -6.44 -1.13 4.77
CA TRP A 83 -7.59 -1.59 5.56
C TRP A 83 -7.91 -3.09 5.37
N ALA A 84 -7.50 -3.69 4.25
CA ALA A 84 -7.67 -5.13 4.02
C ALA A 84 -6.70 -6.00 4.84
N VAL A 85 -5.57 -5.46 5.30
CA VAL A 85 -4.52 -6.24 6.00
C VAL A 85 -5.05 -6.92 7.27
N PRO A 86 -5.83 -6.26 8.14
CA PRO A 86 -6.51 -6.94 9.25
C PRO A 86 -7.48 -8.04 8.85
N LEU A 87 -8.18 -7.89 7.71
CA LEU A 87 -9.09 -8.93 7.20
C LEU A 87 -8.33 -10.18 6.76
N ILE A 88 -7.13 -10.01 6.19
CA ILE A 88 -6.18 -11.11 5.93
C ILE A 88 -5.84 -11.82 7.25
N GLY A 89 -5.58 -11.06 8.32
CA GLY A 89 -5.35 -11.61 9.66
C GLY A 89 -6.51 -12.49 10.17
N ILE A 90 -7.76 -12.08 9.92
CA ILE A 90 -8.94 -12.90 10.26
C ILE A 90 -8.99 -14.17 9.41
N LEU A 91 -8.75 -14.07 8.10
CA LEU A 91 -8.71 -15.22 7.19
C LEU A 91 -7.59 -16.21 7.58
N ILE A 92 -6.44 -15.74 8.06
CA ILE A 92 -5.36 -16.58 8.61
C ILE A 92 -5.88 -17.42 9.79
N LEU A 93 -6.63 -16.83 10.72
CA LEU A 93 -7.21 -17.55 11.86
C LEU A 93 -8.25 -18.58 11.44
N VAL A 94 -9.03 -18.31 10.39
CA VAL A 94 -9.99 -19.27 9.84
C VAL A 94 -9.26 -20.41 9.11
N ALA A 95 -8.27 -20.07 8.28
CA ALA A 95 -7.50 -21.01 7.47
C ALA A 95 -6.58 -21.94 8.29
N ALA A 96 -6.14 -21.50 9.46
CA ALA A 96 -5.34 -22.30 10.37
C ALA A 96 -6.12 -23.44 11.05
N GLY A 97 -7.46 -23.36 11.10
CA GLY A 97 -8.31 -24.44 11.59
C GLY A 97 -9.28 -24.06 12.71
N ARG A 98 -9.98 -25.07 13.24
CA ARG A 98 -11.10 -24.91 14.19
C ARG A 98 -10.72 -24.35 15.56
N SER A 99 -9.45 -24.45 15.96
CA SER A 99 -8.98 -23.96 17.26
C SER A 99 -8.87 -22.43 17.30
N THR A 100 -8.67 -21.81 16.13
CA THR A 100 -8.48 -20.37 15.95
C THR A 100 -9.63 -19.67 15.24
N ASP A 101 -10.52 -20.41 14.58
CA ASP A 101 -11.68 -19.86 13.86
C ASP A 101 -12.59 -19.00 14.78
N PRO A 102 -12.67 -17.68 14.54
CA PRO A 102 -13.49 -16.78 15.36
C PRO A 102 -15.00 -16.97 15.13
N PHE A 103 -15.42 -17.52 13.98
CA PHE A 103 -16.82 -17.72 13.61
C PHE A 103 -17.36 -19.09 14.04
N ARG A 104 -16.51 -19.94 14.61
CA ARG A 104 -16.85 -21.31 15.01
C ARG A 104 -18.10 -21.38 15.90
N ARG A 105 -18.14 -20.61 16.99
CA ARG A 105 -19.28 -20.66 17.93
C ARG A 105 -20.60 -20.28 17.25
N TRP A 106 -20.55 -19.29 16.37
CA TRP A 106 -21.72 -18.84 15.62
C TRP A 106 -22.19 -19.89 14.60
N SER A 107 -21.27 -20.56 13.91
CA SER A 107 -21.63 -21.64 12.98
C SER A 107 -22.14 -22.90 13.71
N GLU A 108 -21.55 -23.26 14.86
CA GLU A 108 -21.97 -24.41 15.67
C GLU A 108 -23.37 -24.22 16.28
N SER A 109 -23.77 -22.98 16.60
CA SER A 109 -25.11 -22.64 17.10
C SER A 109 -26.25 -22.83 16.08
N ALA A 110 -25.94 -23.14 14.82
CA ALA A 110 -26.96 -23.32 13.79
C ALA A 110 -27.78 -24.62 13.99
N GLY A 111 -29.11 -24.50 13.90
CA GLY A 111 -30.04 -25.62 14.05
C GLY A 111 -30.10 -26.58 12.85
N SER A 112 -29.58 -26.21 11.68
CA SER A 112 -29.56 -27.06 10.47
C SER A 112 -28.18 -27.18 9.85
N ARG A 113 -27.91 -28.29 9.14
CA ARG A 113 -26.63 -28.53 8.45
C ARG A 113 -26.35 -27.45 7.39
N ARG A 114 -27.37 -27.04 6.62
CA ARG A 114 -27.25 -25.97 5.61
C ARG A 114 -26.89 -24.64 6.26
N SER A 115 -27.57 -24.27 7.36
CA SER A 115 -27.25 -23.04 8.09
C SER A 115 -25.86 -23.08 8.70
N ARG A 116 -25.40 -24.24 9.20
CA ARG A 116 -24.04 -24.41 9.73
C ARG A 116 -22.99 -24.16 8.65
N THR A 117 -23.15 -24.79 7.48
CA THR A 117 -22.25 -24.59 6.33
C THR A 117 -22.22 -23.13 5.91
N LEU A 118 -23.39 -22.49 5.76
CA LEU A 118 -23.47 -21.09 5.35
C LEU A 118 -22.78 -20.17 6.37
N ARG A 119 -23.04 -20.34 7.67
CA ARG A 119 -22.41 -19.53 8.72
C ARG A 119 -20.90 -19.79 8.85
N SER A 120 -20.42 -20.96 8.46
CA SER A 120 -18.98 -21.27 8.49
C SER A 120 -18.22 -20.75 7.26
N THR A 121 -18.89 -20.57 6.12
CA THR A 121 -18.22 -20.21 4.86
C THR A 121 -18.54 -18.80 4.33
N ALA A 122 -19.72 -18.25 4.66
CA ALA A 122 -20.11 -16.91 4.22
C ALA A 122 -19.16 -15.79 4.72
N PRO A 123 -18.64 -15.81 5.96
CA PRO A 123 -17.65 -14.82 6.39
C PRO A 123 -16.38 -14.88 5.53
N SER A 124 -15.89 -16.08 5.24
CA SER A 124 -14.73 -16.28 4.36
C SER A 124 -14.97 -15.75 2.95
N ALA A 125 -16.17 -15.97 2.39
CA ALA A 125 -16.53 -15.43 1.09
C ALA A 125 -16.56 -13.88 1.10
N LEU A 126 -17.21 -13.27 2.09
CA LEU A 126 -17.27 -11.81 2.23
C LEU A 126 -15.89 -11.20 2.42
N LEU A 127 -15.09 -11.73 3.35
CA LEU A 127 -13.74 -11.24 3.62
C LEU A 127 -12.82 -11.42 2.40
N GLY A 128 -12.88 -12.57 1.73
CA GLY A 128 -12.12 -12.84 0.51
C GLY A 128 -12.48 -11.88 -0.62
N LEU A 129 -13.78 -11.59 -0.81
CA LEU A 129 -14.25 -10.62 -1.78
C LEU A 129 -13.71 -9.22 -1.48
N LEU A 130 -13.87 -8.75 -0.24
CA LEU A 130 -13.37 -7.43 0.19
C LEU A 130 -11.86 -7.30 -0.03
N VAL A 131 -11.07 -8.30 0.35
CA VAL A 131 -9.61 -8.30 0.12
C VAL A 131 -9.29 -8.25 -1.38
N ALA A 132 -10.01 -9.01 -2.21
CA ALA A 132 -9.80 -9.03 -3.66
C ALA A 132 -10.14 -7.70 -4.36
N THR A 133 -10.90 -6.80 -3.71
CA THR A 133 -11.17 -5.45 -4.25
C THR A 133 -10.03 -4.45 -4.04
N THR A 134 -9.00 -4.82 -3.26
CA THR A 134 -7.85 -3.95 -2.96
C THR A 134 -6.72 -4.09 -3.98
N GLY A 135 -5.63 -3.35 -3.77
CA GLY A 135 -4.49 -3.36 -4.68
C GLY A 135 -3.78 -4.73 -4.80
N PRO A 136 -3.02 -4.94 -5.89
CA PRO A 136 -2.29 -6.19 -6.20
C PRO A 136 -1.47 -6.73 -5.04
N TYR A 137 -0.75 -5.83 -4.36
CA TYR A 137 0.10 -6.19 -3.25
C TYR A 137 -0.72 -6.89 -2.16
N TYR A 138 -1.84 -6.30 -1.72
CA TYR A 138 -2.59 -6.83 -0.59
C TYR A 138 -3.29 -8.15 -0.89
N PHE A 139 -3.91 -8.30 -2.07
CA PHE A 139 -4.57 -9.57 -2.37
C PHE A 139 -3.60 -10.71 -2.70
N VAL A 140 -2.43 -10.43 -3.31
CA VAL A 140 -1.39 -11.46 -3.53
C VAL A 140 -0.79 -11.87 -2.19
N PHE A 141 -0.48 -10.90 -1.33
CA PHE A 141 0.00 -11.17 0.02
C PHE A 141 -1.03 -11.94 0.85
N ALA A 142 -2.32 -11.69 0.63
CA ALA A 142 -3.39 -12.46 1.26
C ALA A 142 -3.35 -13.93 0.85
N VAL A 143 -3.26 -14.23 -0.46
CA VAL A 143 -3.18 -15.60 -0.96
C VAL A 143 -1.97 -16.32 -0.38
N ILE A 144 -0.81 -15.67 -0.35
CA ILE A 144 0.41 -16.23 0.23
C ILE A 144 0.23 -16.50 1.73
N ALA A 145 -0.24 -15.53 2.51
CA ALA A 145 -0.31 -15.64 3.95
C ALA A 145 -1.42 -16.61 4.43
N VAL A 146 -2.61 -16.52 3.85
CA VAL A 146 -3.73 -17.43 4.13
C VAL A 146 -3.41 -18.84 3.63
N GLY A 147 -2.75 -18.96 2.47
CA GLY A 147 -2.24 -20.23 1.96
C GLY A 147 -1.24 -20.88 2.91
N GLY A 148 -0.27 -20.12 3.43
CA GLY A 148 0.68 -20.62 4.43
C GLY A 148 0.01 -21.07 5.72
N ALA A 149 -0.97 -20.32 6.22
CA ALA A 149 -1.75 -20.72 7.38
C ALA A 149 -2.54 -22.02 7.14
N TRP A 150 -3.14 -22.17 5.95
CA TRP A 150 -3.83 -23.39 5.54
C TRP A 150 -2.88 -24.59 5.42
N LEU A 151 -1.70 -24.40 4.80
CA LEU A 151 -0.67 -25.42 4.64
C LEU A 151 -0.12 -25.89 6.00
N ALA A 152 0.09 -24.98 6.94
CA ALA A 152 0.64 -25.31 8.25
C ALA A 152 -0.40 -25.88 9.23
N GLY A 153 -1.66 -25.46 9.12
CA GLY A 153 -2.72 -25.82 10.06
C GLY A 153 -3.64 -26.94 9.55
N THR A 154 -4.25 -26.74 8.38
CA THR A 154 -5.36 -27.59 7.92
C THR A 154 -4.90 -28.74 7.02
N LEU A 155 -3.87 -28.53 6.19
CA LEU A 155 -3.39 -29.57 5.27
C LEU A 155 -2.92 -30.85 5.99
N PRO A 156 -2.16 -30.81 7.10
CA PRO A 156 -1.76 -32.02 7.81
C PRO A 156 -2.95 -32.83 8.31
N ASP A 157 -3.98 -32.17 8.84
CA ASP A 157 -5.21 -32.82 9.31
C ASP A 157 -5.98 -33.49 8.15
N LEU A 158 -6.03 -32.83 6.98
CA LEU A 158 -6.64 -33.38 5.77
C LEU A 158 -5.93 -34.64 5.28
N LEU A 159 -4.59 -34.65 5.32
CA LEU A 159 -3.77 -35.78 4.88
C LEU A 159 -3.82 -36.95 5.88
N ALA A 160 -3.86 -36.67 7.19
CA ALA A 160 -3.84 -37.71 8.22
C ALA A 160 -5.20 -38.41 8.39
N ARG A 161 -6.30 -37.65 8.50
CA ARG A 161 -7.67 -38.19 8.65
C ARG A 161 -8.71 -37.23 8.06
N PRO A 162 -9.27 -37.50 6.87
CA PRO A 162 -10.15 -36.57 6.18
C PRO A 162 -11.53 -36.45 6.87
N ARG A 163 -11.61 -35.65 7.93
CA ARG A 163 -12.88 -35.19 8.49
C ARG A 163 -13.38 -34.02 7.64
N ARG A 164 -14.15 -34.34 6.60
CA ARG A 164 -14.70 -33.34 5.64
C ARG A 164 -15.41 -32.15 6.30
N SER A 165 -16.01 -32.32 7.48
CA SER A 165 -16.71 -31.24 8.19
C SER A 165 -15.81 -30.30 8.98
N SER A 166 -14.58 -30.70 9.34
CA SER A 166 -13.65 -29.85 10.11
C SER A 166 -12.80 -28.95 9.23
N SER A 167 -12.58 -29.34 7.97
CA SER A 167 -11.71 -28.61 7.04
C SER A 167 -12.48 -27.74 6.04
N LEU A 168 -13.82 -27.76 6.06
CA LEU A 168 -14.63 -26.98 5.12
C LEU A 168 -14.39 -25.47 5.23
N ALA A 169 -14.49 -24.89 6.43
CA ALA A 169 -14.31 -23.44 6.61
C ALA A 169 -12.87 -22.97 6.31
N PRO A 170 -11.81 -23.66 6.79
CA PRO A 170 -10.45 -23.31 6.42
C PRO A 170 -10.16 -23.42 4.93
N THR A 171 -10.60 -24.49 4.25
CA THR A 171 -10.42 -24.65 2.80
C THR A 171 -11.28 -23.65 2.02
N ALA A 172 -12.47 -23.31 2.50
CA ALA A 172 -13.29 -22.25 1.91
C ALA A 172 -12.63 -20.86 2.03
N ALA A 173 -11.89 -20.59 3.12
CA ALA A 173 -11.16 -19.33 3.28
C ALA A 173 -10.14 -19.09 2.15
N ILE A 174 -9.26 -20.07 1.90
CA ILE A 174 -8.30 -19.97 0.80
C ILE A 174 -8.99 -20.12 -0.57
N GLY A 175 -10.01 -20.98 -0.69
CA GLY A 175 -10.73 -21.22 -1.95
C GLY A 175 -11.46 -19.99 -2.46
N PHE A 176 -12.25 -19.31 -1.62
CA PHE A 176 -12.95 -18.09 -2.02
C PHE A 176 -11.99 -16.95 -2.30
N LEU A 177 -10.96 -16.76 -1.46
CA LEU A 177 -9.96 -15.73 -1.69
C LEU A 177 -9.29 -15.92 -3.06
N SER A 178 -8.78 -17.12 -3.34
CA SER A 178 -8.14 -17.44 -4.62
C SER A 178 -9.10 -17.28 -5.81
N LEU A 179 -10.37 -17.68 -5.66
CA LEU A 179 -11.39 -17.50 -6.68
C LEU A 179 -11.62 -16.01 -7.01
N PHE A 180 -11.83 -15.17 -5.99
CA PHE A 180 -12.08 -13.74 -6.21
C PHE A 180 -10.84 -13.01 -6.72
N VAL A 181 -9.65 -13.39 -6.27
CA VAL A 181 -8.38 -12.87 -6.83
C VAL A 181 -8.22 -13.27 -8.29
N ALA A 182 -8.48 -14.53 -8.64
CA ALA A 182 -8.43 -14.98 -10.02
C ALA A 182 -9.44 -14.21 -10.90
N LEU A 183 -10.65 -13.97 -10.40
CA LEU A 183 -11.66 -13.17 -11.09
C LEU A 183 -11.23 -11.71 -11.27
N ALA A 184 -10.66 -11.09 -10.24
CA ALA A 184 -10.15 -9.72 -10.30
C ALA A 184 -9.02 -9.62 -11.34
N LEU A 185 -8.08 -10.56 -11.34
CA LEU A 185 -6.98 -10.60 -12.30
C LEU A 185 -7.46 -10.86 -13.73
N PHE A 186 -8.41 -11.77 -13.89
CA PHE A 186 -8.99 -12.10 -15.19
C PHE A 186 -9.75 -10.92 -15.81
N THR A 187 -10.55 -10.21 -14.99
CA THR A 187 -11.27 -9.01 -15.44
C THR A 187 -10.31 -7.88 -15.82
N LEU A 188 -9.24 -7.66 -15.04
CA LEU A 188 -8.18 -6.71 -15.37
C LEU A 188 -7.38 -7.13 -16.62
N GLY A 189 -7.27 -8.42 -16.90
CA GLY A 189 -6.58 -8.94 -18.08
C GLY A 189 -7.29 -8.72 -19.41
N ARG A 190 -8.64 -8.70 -19.44
CA ARG A 190 -9.42 -8.76 -20.70
C ARG A 190 -9.53 -7.47 -21.51
N SER A 191 -9.33 -6.29 -20.92
CA SER A 191 -9.47 -5.00 -21.64
C SER A 191 -8.64 -3.87 -21.03
N PHE A 192 -8.35 -3.97 -19.72
CA PHE A 192 -7.38 -3.12 -19.04
C PHE A 192 -5.94 -3.53 -19.31
N GLY A 193 -5.70 -4.76 -19.78
CA GLY A 193 -4.36 -5.30 -20.04
C GLY A 193 -3.57 -4.46 -21.03
N GLU A 194 -4.12 -4.12 -22.20
CA GLU A 194 -3.43 -3.19 -23.10
C GLU A 194 -3.23 -1.83 -22.41
N ARG A 195 -4.30 -1.32 -21.75
CA ARG A 195 -4.35 -0.20 -20.77
C ARG A 195 -3.03 0.05 -20.09
N PHE A 196 -2.64 -1.00 -19.38
CA PHE A 196 -1.61 -0.95 -18.39
C PHE A 196 -0.34 -1.69 -18.76
N ALA A 197 -0.34 -2.52 -19.80
CA ALA A 197 0.82 -3.31 -20.22
C ALA A 197 2.10 -2.46 -20.28
N PRO A 198 2.10 -1.24 -20.85
CA PRO A 198 3.31 -0.41 -20.87
C PRO A 198 3.85 0.04 -19.49
N TYR A 199 3.04 0.04 -18.43
CA TYR A 199 3.50 0.33 -17.05
C TYR A 199 4.22 -0.86 -16.39
N PHE A 200 4.10 -2.02 -17.02
CA PHE A 200 4.66 -3.29 -16.56
C PHE A 200 5.78 -3.76 -17.49
N THR A 201 5.80 -3.30 -18.75
CA THR A 201 6.93 -3.50 -19.67
C THR A 201 8.19 -2.84 -19.12
N GLY A 202 9.23 -3.64 -18.87
CA GLY A 202 10.52 -3.18 -18.35
C GLY A 202 10.83 -3.63 -16.91
N ARG A 203 9.88 -4.26 -16.21
CA ARG A 203 10.14 -4.86 -14.90
C ARG A 203 11.01 -6.11 -15.05
N THR A 204 11.97 -6.26 -14.15
CA THR A 204 12.90 -7.39 -14.17
C THR A 204 12.80 -8.20 -12.88
N ILE A 205 13.25 -9.45 -12.93
CA ILE A 205 13.36 -10.30 -11.73
C ILE A 205 14.25 -9.62 -10.67
N GLY A 206 15.31 -8.92 -11.10
CA GLY A 206 16.21 -8.19 -10.20
C GLY A 206 15.52 -7.11 -9.38
N GLU A 207 14.44 -6.50 -9.87
CA GLU A 207 13.66 -5.56 -9.06
C GLU A 207 13.00 -6.23 -7.85
N SER A 208 12.66 -7.52 -7.94
CA SER A 208 12.12 -8.27 -6.80
C SER A 208 13.15 -8.44 -5.68
N GLU A 209 14.44 -8.52 -6.01
CA GLU A 209 15.49 -8.47 -5.00
C GLU A 209 15.73 -7.04 -4.50
N LEU A 210 15.75 -6.08 -5.43
CA LEU A 210 16.03 -4.67 -5.15
C LEU A 210 15.03 -4.04 -4.16
N TYR A 211 13.75 -4.47 -4.23
CA TYR A 211 12.65 -3.98 -3.40
C TYR A 211 12.16 -5.01 -2.38
N ALA A 212 12.96 -6.05 -2.10
CA ALA A 212 12.74 -6.93 -0.98
C ALA A 212 13.16 -6.28 0.35
N GLY A 213 12.63 -6.85 1.43
CA GLY A 213 12.88 -6.41 2.79
C GLY A 213 14.12 -7.03 3.42
N LYS A 214 14.59 -6.42 4.50
CA LYS A 214 15.65 -6.97 5.36
C LYS A 214 15.06 -7.27 6.73
N ILE A 215 15.21 -8.49 7.26
CA ILE A 215 14.65 -8.88 8.58
C ILE A 215 15.01 -7.84 9.64
N VAL A 216 16.27 -7.45 9.69
CA VAL A 216 16.78 -6.46 10.65
C VAL A 216 16.02 -5.13 10.59
N THR A 217 15.60 -4.66 9.42
CA THR A 217 14.86 -3.40 9.29
C THR A 217 13.44 -3.45 9.87
N VAL A 218 12.84 -4.64 10.00
CA VAL A 218 11.53 -4.83 10.66
C VAL A 218 11.68 -4.95 12.17
N LEU A 219 12.85 -5.39 12.64
CA LEU A 219 13.14 -5.57 14.07
C LEU A 219 13.72 -4.31 14.73
N LEU A 220 14.36 -3.45 13.95
CA LEU A 220 14.88 -2.17 14.42
C LEU A 220 13.76 -1.14 14.61
N PRO A 221 13.93 -0.18 15.54
CA PRO A 221 13.03 0.96 15.65
C PRO A 221 12.94 1.73 14.34
N TRP A 222 11.77 2.28 14.02
CA TRP A 222 11.66 3.10 12.83
C TRP A 222 12.38 4.45 13.00
N GLN A 223 12.82 5.05 11.90
CA GLN A 223 13.65 6.26 11.91
C GLN A 223 12.98 7.48 12.55
N GLY A 224 11.64 7.53 12.56
CA GLY A 224 10.87 8.63 13.13
C GLY A 224 10.41 8.38 14.57
N SER A 225 11.05 7.46 15.30
CA SER A 225 10.68 7.20 16.69
C SER A 225 10.81 8.46 17.56
N GLY A 226 9.78 8.73 18.37
CA GLY A 226 9.80 9.81 19.35
C GLY A 226 10.66 9.51 20.57
N ILE A 227 11.04 8.25 20.79
CA ILE A 227 11.89 7.85 21.91
C ILE A 227 13.33 8.25 21.60
N PRO A 228 13.99 9.04 22.48
CA PRO A 228 15.38 9.43 22.28
C PRO A 228 16.30 8.20 22.09
N LEU A 229 17.38 8.37 21.32
CA LEU A 229 18.37 7.33 20.96
C LEU A 229 17.90 6.22 20.01
N LEU A 230 16.63 5.83 19.99
CA LEU A 230 16.16 4.76 19.09
C LEU A 230 16.39 5.06 17.60
N PRO A 231 16.12 6.27 17.09
CA PRO A 231 16.45 6.62 15.70
C PRO A 231 17.94 6.49 15.37
N ARG A 232 18.82 6.72 16.35
CA ARG A 232 20.28 6.67 16.14
C ARG A 232 20.76 5.24 15.88
N ILE A 233 20.11 4.24 16.48
CA ILE A 233 20.43 2.82 16.26
C ILE A 233 20.18 2.48 14.79
N THR A 234 19.02 2.85 14.27
CA THR A 234 18.63 2.58 12.89
C THR A 234 19.46 3.39 11.90
N ALA A 235 19.73 4.66 12.20
CA ALA A 235 20.62 5.49 11.38
C ALA A 235 22.04 4.90 11.28
N LYS A 236 22.61 4.41 12.39
CA LYS A 236 23.93 3.76 12.40
C LYS A 236 23.94 2.50 11.54
N TYR A 237 22.92 1.65 11.64
CA TYR A 237 22.80 0.45 10.81
C TYR A 237 22.73 0.82 9.32
N LEU A 238 21.89 1.79 8.95
CA LEU A 238 21.70 2.20 7.56
C LEU A 238 22.92 2.88 6.95
N ALA A 239 23.69 3.63 7.74
CA ALA A 239 24.93 4.25 7.29
C ALA A 239 26.08 3.23 7.10
N GLY A 240 26.04 2.10 7.82
CA GLY A 240 27.11 1.09 7.79
C GLY A 240 26.88 -0.08 6.83
N THR A 241 25.74 -0.15 6.13
CA THR A 241 25.41 -1.27 5.24
C THR A 241 25.34 -0.82 3.78
N PHE A 242 26.05 -1.54 2.90
CA PHE A 242 26.03 -1.34 1.45
C PHE A 242 24.94 -2.17 0.75
N THR A 243 24.30 -3.09 1.47
CA THR A 243 23.33 -4.01 0.89
C THR A 243 22.01 -3.26 0.68
N LEU A 244 21.49 -3.19 -0.55
CA LEU A 244 20.13 -2.75 -0.91
C LEU A 244 19.69 -1.41 -0.26
N HIS A 245 20.21 -0.29 -0.75
CA HIS A 245 19.80 1.06 -0.31
C HIS A 245 18.40 1.48 -0.80
N THR A 246 17.87 0.77 -1.79
CA THR A 246 16.58 1.04 -2.46
C THR A 246 15.37 0.43 -1.77
N THR A 247 15.59 -0.42 -0.75
CA THR A 247 14.50 -1.01 0.03
C THR A 247 13.71 0.08 0.73
N GLU A 248 12.41 0.15 0.45
CA GLU A 248 11.49 1.05 1.16
C GLU A 248 11.53 0.75 2.67
N SER A 249 11.48 1.81 3.49
CA SER A 249 11.39 1.64 4.95
C SER A 249 10.15 0.81 5.32
N PRO A 250 10.28 -0.21 6.20
CA PRO A 250 9.18 -1.10 6.55
C PRO A 250 8.16 -0.45 7.50
N GLY A 251 8.52 0.64 8.19
CA GLY A 251 7.59 1.39 9.03
C GLY A 251 6.94 0.57 10.16
N VAL A 252 7.70 -0.32 10.80
CA VAL A 252 7.20 -1.18 11.88
C VAL A 252 7.49 -0.51 13.23
N SER A 253 6.50 -0.51 14.12
CA SER A 253 6.65 0.01 15.49
C SER A 253 7.46 -0.93 16.38
N LEU A 254 8.10 -0.38 17.42
CA LEU A 254 8.88 -1.15 18.39
C LEU A 254 8.05 -2.26 19.05
N LEU A 255 6.78 -1.99 19.37
CA LEU A 255 5.88 -2.97 19.97
C LEU A 255 5.60 -4.15 19.02
N ALA A 256 5.37 -3.87 17.74
CA ALA A 256 5.17 -4.90 16.73
C ALA A 256 6.47 -5.71 16.51
N ALA A 257 7.62 -5.05 16.46
CA ALA A 257 8.93 -5.70 16.37
C ALA A 257 9.19 -6.65 17.56
N ALA A 258 8.90 -6.21 18.79
CA ALA A 258 8.99 -7.06 19.98
C ALA A 258 8.07 -8.29 19.88
N GLY A 259 6.84 -8.09 19.40
CA GLY A 259 5.92 -9.19 19.14
C GLY A 259 6.41 -10.18 18.08
N LEU A 260 7.09 -9.71 17.03
CA LEU A 260 7.72 -10.58 16.02
C LEU A 260 8.84 -11.42 16.63
N VAL A 261 9.69 -10.83 17.48
CA VAL A 261 10.75 -11.57 18.20
C VAL A 261 10.14 -12.66 19.10
N VAL A 262 9.09 -12.32 19.85
CA VAL A 262 8.35 -13.29 20.67
C VAL A 262 7.75 -14.40 19.81
N GLY A 263 7.20 -14.07 18.64
CA GLY A 263 6.67 -15.05 17.69
C GLY A 263 7.74 -16.02 17.19
N ILE A 264 8.89 -15.50 16.74
CA ILE A 264 10.01 -16.34 16.27
C ILE A 264 10.49 -17.26 17.40
N ALA A 265 10.67 -16.72 18.61
CA ALA A 265 11.03 -17.52 19.78
C ALA A 265 9.97 -18.60 20.09
N ALA A 266 8.69 -18.27 19.98
CA ALA A 266 7.60 -19.21 20.21
C ALA A 266 7.59 -20.37 19.21
N VAL A 267 7.93 -20.15 17.93
CA VAL A 267 8.08 -21.25 16.95
C VAL A 267 9.24 -22.17 17.35
N LEU A 268 10.39 -21.60 17.71
CA LEU A 268 11.58 -22.36 18.08
C LEU A 268 11.35 -23.19 19.34
N LEU A 269 10.73 -22.60 20.37
CA LEU A 269 10.48 -23.24 21.67
C LEU A 269 9.24 -24.16 21.66
N GLY A 270 8.20 -23.80 20.91
CA GLY A 270 6.94 -24.54 20.84
C GLY A 270 7.10 -25.94 20.25
N SER A 271 8.07 -26.13 19.34
CA SER A 271 8.44 -27.46 18.81
C SER A 271 8.90 -28.44 19.89
N ARG A 272 9.49 -27.93 20.98
CA ARG A 272 10.00 -28.73 22.11
C ARG A 272 8.98 -28.90 23.23
N LEU A 273 8.10 -27.91 23.43
CA LEU A 273 7.18 -27.84 24.58
C LEU A 273 5.76 -28.36 24.29
N ARG A 274 5.37 -28.57 23.02
CA ARG A 274 4.10 -29.21 22.63
C ARG A 274 3.90 -30.65 23.14
N ARG A 275 4.92 -31.24 23.78
CA ARG A 275 4.88 -32.59 24.38
C ARG A 275 4.42 -32.60 25.84
N VAL A 276 4.23 -31.44 26.47
CA VAL A 276 3.75 -31.36 27.86
C VAL A 276 2.22 -31.34 27.89
N PRO A 277 1.54 -32.23 28.65
CA PRO A 277 0.09 -32.25 28.77
C PRO A 277 -0.47 -30.90 29.21
N THR A 278 -1.48 -30.41 28.50
CA THR A 278 -2.10 -29.08 28.63
C THR A 278 -2.79 -28.80 29.98
N GLY A 279 -2.86 -29.77 30.89
CA GLY A 279 -3.58 -29.68 32.16
C GLY A 279 -2.86 -28.93 33.28
N GLU A 280 -1.52 -28.82 33.23
CA GLU A 280 -0.71 -28.31 34.37
C GLU A 280 0.10 -27.04 34.05
N ALA A 281 0.09 -26.58 32.79
CA ALA A 281 0.91 -25.44 32.38
C ALA A 281 0.31 -24.13 32.91
N SER A 282 0.94 -23.53 33.92
CA SER A 282 0.65 -22.15 34.35
C SER A 282 1.68 -21.18 33.77
N GLY A 283 1.26 -19.94 33.47
CA GLY A 283 2.14 -18.90 32.95
C GLY A 283 2.63 -19.14 31.51
N LEU A 284 3.95 -19.21 31.33
CA LEU A 284 4.61 -19.25 30.02
C LEU A 284 4.19 -20.47 29.17
N GLY A 285 3.99 -21.62 29.80
CA GLY A 285 3.57 -22.84 29.10
C GLY A 285 2.16 -22.71 28.50
N ALA A 286 1.22 -22.09 29.21
CA ALA A 286 -0.13 -21.81 28.68
C ALA A 286 -0.10 -20.81 27.52
N PHE A 287 0.78 -19.80 27.59
CA PHE A 287 0.98 -18.85 26.50
C PHE A 287 1.53 -19.54 25.25
N LEU A 288 2.58 -20.36 25.39
CA LEU A 288 3.20 -21.10 24.29
C LEU A 288 2.27 -22.18 23.70
N ALA A 289 1.33 -22.69 24.50
CA ALA A 289 0.31 -23.64 24.05
C ALA A 289 -0.91 -22.98 23.37
N ASP A 290 -1.02 -21.65 23.38
CA ASP A 290 -2.16 -20.96 22.76
C ASP A 290 -2.15 -21.17 21.23
N PRO A 291 -3.19 -21.78 20.64
CA PRO A 291 -3.22 -22.03 19.20
C PRO A 291 -3.18 -20.73 18.39
N ARG A 292 -3.69 -19.62 18.93
CA ARG A 292 -3.63 -18.30 18.28
C ARG A 292 -2.20 -17.82 18.14
N LEU A 293 -1.40 -17.96 19.21
CA LEU A 293 0.02 -17.62 19.16
C LEU A 293 0.75 -18.46 18.12
N SER A 294 0.55 -19.78 18.14
CA SER A 294 1.19 -20.67 17.18
C SER A 294 0.82 -20.33 15.74
N THR A 295 -0.45 -19.99 15.46
CA THR A 295 -0.87 -19.57 14.12
C THR A 295 -0.20 -18.27 13.70
N LEU A 296 -0.26 -17.21 14.51
CA LEU A 296 0.37 -15.93 14.17
C LEU A 296 1.89 -16.06 14.02
N ALA A 297 2.54 -16.86 14.86
CA ALA A 297 3.98 -17.09 14.85
C ALA A 297 4.42 -17.88 13.61
N THR A 298 3.73 -18.97 13.26
CA THR A 298 4.03 -19.72 12.03
C THR A 298 3.74 -18.89 10.78
N SER A 299 2.64 -18.13 10.76
CA SER A 299 2.35 -17.20 9.67
C SER A 299 3.40 -16.08 9.56
N THR A 300 3.97 -15.63 10.68
CA THR A 300 5.06 -14.65 10.69
C THR A 300 6.31 -15.21 10.00
N VAL A 301 6.71 -16.44 10.34
CA VAL A 301 7.86 -17.10 9.69
C VAL A 301 7.58 -17.30 8.21
N TRP A 302 6.41 -17.83 7.86
CA TRP A 302 6.01 -18.05 6.47
C TRP A 302 6.04 -16.76 5.63
N VAL A 303 5.39 -15.69 6.10
CA VAL A 303 5.39 -14.39 5.43
C VAL A 303 6.82 -13.81 5.37
N GLY A 304 7.60 -14.01 6.43
CA GLY A 304 9.01 -13.64 6.48
C GLY A 304 9.83 -14.22 5.33
N LEU A 305 9.58 -15.48 4.93
CA LEU A 305 10.29 -16.11 3.81
C LEU A 305 10.09 -15.39 2.47
N PHE A 306 8.94 -14.72 2.28
CA PHE A 306 8.67 -13.92 1.07
C PHE A 306 9.16 -12.48 1.21
N PHE A 307 9.22 -11.96 2.44
CA PHE A 307 9.64 -10.59 2.72
C PHE A 307 11.13 -10.36 2.46
N VAL A 308 11.98 -11.35 2.72
CA VAL A 308 13.45 -11.18 2.74
C VAL A 308 14.07 -11.13 1.34
N SER A 309 15.12 -10.33 1.19
CA SER A 309 15.98 -10.34 -0.01
C SER A 309 16.46 -11.74 -0.38
N SER A 310 16.38 -12.07 -1.67
CA SER A 310 16.69 -13.40 -2.20
C SER A 310 15.87 -14.54 -1.55
N GLY A 311 14.70 -14.20 -0.99
CA GLY A 311 13.72 -15.15 -0.45
C GLY A 311 12.76 -15.69 -1.51
N LEU A 312 11.63 -16.26 -1.04
CA LEU A 312 10.61 -16.88 -1.91
C LEU A 312 9.92 -15.86 -2.83
N GLY A 313 9.97 -14.56 -2.53
CA GLY A 313 9.45 -13.52 -3.42
C GLY A 313 10.11 -13.51 -4.80
N VAL A 314 11.43 -13.78 -4.86
CA VAL A 314 12.16 -13.88 -6.14
C VAL A 314 11.72 -15.11 -6.93
N VAL A 315 11.44 -16.22 -6.25
CA VAL A 315 10.91 -17.43 -6.88
C VAL A 315 9.54 -17.14 -7.50
N VAL A 316 8.68 -16.39 -6.82
CA VAL A 316 7.40 -15.95 -7.40
C VAL A 316 7.63 -15.07 -8.62
N ALA A 317 8.58 -14.14 -8.56
CA ALA A 317 8.91 -13.29 -9.71
C ALA A 317 9.42 -14.09 -10.92
N TYR A 318 10.19 -15.15 -10.66
CA TYR A 318 10.70 -16.06 -11.69
C TYR A 318 9.59 -16.92 -12.31
N VAL A 319 8.70 -17.50 -11.50
CA VAL A 319 7.68 -18.47 -11.96
C VAL A 319 6.42 -17.76 -12.48
N ALA A 320 5.96 -16.72 -11.79
CA ALA A 320 4.70 -16.04 -12.08
C ALA A 320 4.91 -14.71 -12.83
N GLY A 321 6.13 -14.17 -12.82
CA GLY A 321 6.51 -12.92 -13.47
C GLY A 321 6.80 -11.78 -12.49
N PRO A 322 7.62 -10.78 -12.88
CA PRO A 322 8.15 -9.73 -12.00
C PRO A 322 7.15 -8.61 -11.66
N GLU A 323 5.85 -8.87 -11.79
CA GLU A 323 4.82 -7.84 -11.62
C GLU A 323 4.70 -7.36 -10.18
N ILE A 324 4.92 -8.27 -9.22
CA ILE A 324 5.02 -7.98 -7.79
C ILE A 324 6.51 -7.88 -7.44
N ARG A 325 7.05 -6.66 -7.44
CA ARG A 325 8.47 -6.41 -7.14
C ARG A 325 8.75 -6.02 -5.68
N ALA A 326 7.84 -5.28 -5.05
CA ALA A 326 8.08 -4.68 -3.74
C ALA A 326 7.64 -5.59 -2.58
N TRP A 327 8.44 -6.63 -2.31
CA TRP A 327 8.20 -7.58 -1.21
C TRP A 327 8.38 -6.97 0.17
N ALA A 328 9.14 -5.87 0.30
CA ALA A 328 9.27 -5.10 1.53
C ALA A 328 7.91 -4.59 2.07
N ARG A 329 6.88 -4.51 1.22
CA ARG A 329 5.52 -4.09 1.62
C ARG A 329 4.78 -5.13 2.45
N LEU A 330 5.27 -6.38 2.51
CA LEU A 330 4.78 -7.39 3.47
C LEU A 330 5.00 -6.97 4.94
N SER A 331 5.86 -5.97 5.19
CA SER A 331 6.11 -5.38 6.51
C SER A 331 4.83 -4.99 7.26
N ILE A 332 3.78 -4.48 6.60
CA ILE A 332 2.53 -4.12 7.30
C ILE A 332 1.76 -5.34 7.80
N LEU A 333 1.81 -6.46 7.05
CA LEU A 333 1.22 -7.72 7.50
C LEU A 333 2.04 -8.31 8.66
N LEU A 334 3.37 -8.27 8.58
CA LEU A 334 4.25 -8.64 9.69
C LEU A 334 3.97 -7.75 10.92
N ALA A 335 3.76 -6.45 10.74
CA ALA A 335 3.43 -5.53 11.82
C ALA A 335 2.08 -5.88 12.48
N LEU A 336 1.06 -6.25 11.70
CA LEU A 336 -0.22 -6.75 12.23
C LEU A 336 -0.02 -8.02 13.08
N LEU A 337 0.71 -9.01 12.55
CA LEU A 337 0.97 -10.28 13.23
C LEU A 337 1.76 -10.05 14.52
N GLY A 338 2.82 -9.25 14.45
CA GLY A 338 3.64 -8.84 15.59
C GLY A 338 2.81 -8.13 16.66
N LEU A 339 1.96 -7.18 16.28
CA LEU A 339 1.08 -6.49 17.23
C LEU A 339 0.05 -7.43 17.85
N GLY A 340 -0.47 -8.40 17.09
CA GLY A 340 -1.32 -9.48 17.61
C GLY A 340 -0.60 -10.35 18.65
N ILE A 341 0.63 -10.76 18.37
CA ILE A 341 1.47 -11.55 19.28
C ILE A 341 1.80 -10.75 20.55
N ALA A 342 2.18 -9.47 20.41
CA ALA A 342 2.41 -8.59 21.55
C ALA A 342 1.15 -8.45 22.42
N GLY A 343 -0.02 -8.32 21.79
CA GLY A 343 -1.31 -8.29 22.50
C GLY A 343 -1.58 -9.58 23.29
N LEU A 344 -1.31 -10.75 22.71
CA LEU A 344 -1.42 -12.04 23.41
C LEU A 344 -0.43 -12.15 24.57
N ALA A 345 0.81 -11.69 24.39
CA ALA A 345 1.83 -11.67 25.44
C ALA A 345 1.42 -10.77 26.61
N LEU A 346 0.91 -9.56 26.33
CA LEU A 346 0.37 -8.65 27.36
C LEU A 346 -0.86 -9.22 28.07
N GLN A 347 -1.67 -10.02 27.39
CA GLN A 347 -2.80 -10.72 28.01
C GLN A 347 -2.35 -11.82 28.97
N ALA A 348 -1.21 -12.46 28.70
CA ALA A 348 -0.64 -13.54 29.49
C ALA A 348 0.13 -13.06 30.74
N VAL A 349 0.39 -11.75 30.89
CA VAL A 349 1.07 -11.20 32.06
C VAL A 349 0.24 -11.49 33.34
N PRO A 350 0.80 -12.22 34.32
CA PRO A 350 0.12 -12.51 35.58
C PRO A 350 0.01 -11.23 36.43
N GLY A 351 -1.08 -11.09 37.18
CA GLY A 351 -1.23 -9.99 38.13
C GLY A 351 -2.66 -9.50 38.33
N ARG A 352 -2.85 -8.60 39.31
CA ARG A 352 -4.14 -7.95 39.57
C ARG A 352 -4.59 -7.13 38.35
N ARG A 353 -5.91 -7.05 38.12
CA ARG A 353 -6.50 -6.33 36.97
C ARG A 353 -6.00 -4.89 36.83
N LEU A 354 -5.79 -4.20 37.95
CA LEU A 354 -5.26 -2.83 38.00
C LEU A 354 -3.81 -2.75 37.52
N VAL A 355 -2.92 -3.59 38.06
CA VAL A 355 -1.48 -3.62 37.68
C VAL A 355 -1.34 -3.94 36.20
N ARG A 356 -2.06 -4.95 35.71
CA ARG A 356 -2.10 -5.27 34.28
C ARG A 356 -2.65 -4.11 33.45
N GLY A 357 -3.67 -3.41 33.95
CA GLY A 357 -4.21 -2.21 33.33
C GLY A 357 -3.16 -1.11 33.19
N ALA A 358 -2.40 -0.83 34.24
CA ALA A 358 -1.32 0.15 34.25
C ALA A 358 -0.18 -0.23 33.30
N ILE A 359 0.25 -1.49 33.28
CA ILE A 359 1.27 -1.99 32.33
C ILE A 359 0.80 -1.79 30.89
N VAL A 360 -0.44 -2.19 30.57
CA VAL A 360 -1.00 -1.99 29.22
C VAL A 360 -1.08 -0.50 28.87
N GLY A 361 -1.50 0.35 29.81
CA GLY A 361 -1.54 1.80 29.60
C GLY A 361 -0.16 2.37 29.28
N LEU A 362 0.86 2.01 30.07
CA LEU A 362 2.24 2.44 29.86
C LEU A 362 2.78 1.98 28.50
N VAL A 363 2.55 0.71 28.14
CA VAL A 363 2.98 0.16 26.84
C VAL A 363 2.30 0.87 25.68
N VAL A 364 1.01 1.21 25.79
CA VAL A 364 0.29 1.95 24.76
C VAL A 364 0.84 3.38 24.63
N VAL A 365 1.10 4.07 25.74
CA VAL A 365 1.72 5.41 25.71
C VAL A 365 3.10 5.35 25.06
N ALA A 366 3.93 4.39 25.46
CA ALA A 366 5.26 4.20 24.86
C ALA A 366 5.16 3.90 23.36
N ALA A 367 4.19 3.08 22.94
CA ALA A 367 3.96 2.78 21.53
C ALA A 367 3.47 4.01 20.75
N LEU A 368 2.62 4.87 21.32
CA LEU A 368 2.18 6.12 20.67
C LEU A 368 3.36 7.10 20.51
N VAL A 369 4.19 7.24 21.53
CA VAL A 369 5.41 8.06 21.47
C VAL A 369 6.37 7.51 20.42
N ASP A 370 6.57 6.20 20.36
CA ASP A 370 7.36 5.54 19.32
C ASP A 370 6.79 5.82 17.92
N GLN A 371 5.50 5.62 17.70
CA GLN A 371 4.90 5.67 16.36
C GLN A 371 4.74 7.09 15.82
N VAL A 372 4.33 8.05 16.65
CA VAL A 372 3.89 9.38 16.19
C VAL A 372 4.86 10.50 16.60
N GLY A 373 5.65 10.30 17.66
CA GLY A 373 6.35 11.38 18.36
C GLY A 373 7.35 12.19 17.53
N ALA A 374 7.80 11.68 16.38
CA ALA A 374 8.69 12.42 15.50
C ALA A 374 8.48 12.14 14.01
N VAL A 375 7.23 11.91 13.61
CA VAL A 375 6.88 11.61 12.22
C VAL A 375 7.34 12.70 11.26
N THR A 376 7.16 13.98 11.63
CA THR A 376 7.52 15.14 10.78
C THR A 376 9.01 15.27 10.49
N ARG A 377 9.89 14.62 11.28
CA ARG A 377 11.34 14.58 11.00
C ARG A 377 11.70 13.69 9.81
N VAL A 378 10.84 12.71 9.50
CA VAL A 378 11.11 11.70 8.47
C VAL A 378 10.16 11.85 7.29
N VAL A 379 8.92 12.25 7.55
CA VAL A 379 7.88 12.46 6.56
C VAL A 379 7.60 13.95 6.47
N LYS A 380 7.78 14.52 5.28
CA LYS A 380 7.38 15.91 5.00
C LYS A 380 5.85 15.95 4.88
N ILE A 381 5.19 16.38 5.94
CA ILE A 381 3.72 16.55 5.99
C ILE A 381 3.34 18.04 5.86
N ASP A 382 4.34 18.93 5.80
CA ASP A 382 4.10 20.35 5.63
C ASP A 382 3.34 20.63 4.33
N PRO A 383 2.33 21.53 4.36
CA PRO A 383 1.61 21.92 3.15
C PRO A 383 2.58 22.41 2.07
N VAL A 384 2.45 21.87 0.87
CA VAL A 384 3.20 22.33 -0.29
C VAL A 384 2.54 23.59 -0.83
N SER A 385 3.32 24.65 -1.05
CA SER A 385 2.79 25.86 -1.69
C SER A 385 2.53 25.61 -3.18
N ASP A 386 1.30 25.83 -3.60
CA ASP A 386 0.80 25.78 -4.97
C ASP A 386 0.39 27.19 -5.49
N SER A 387 0.80 28.26 -4.79
CA SER A 387 0.47 29.65 -5.18
C SER A 387 0.97 30.01 -6.59
N ASP A 388 2.12 29.48 -6.99
CA ASP A 388 2.74 29.76 -8.28
C ASP A 388 1.91 29.18 -9.44
N VAL A 389 1.54 27.89 -9.36
CA VAL A 389 0.69 27.21 -10.35
C VAL A 389 -0.70 27.83 -10.35
N ARG A 390 -1.32 28.07 -9.19
CA ARG A 390 -2.65 28.71 -9.12
C ARG A 390 -2.67 30.07 -9.80
N THR A 391 -1.67 30.90 -9.54
CA THR A 391 -1.56 32.24 -10.15
C THR A 391 -1.35 32.12 -11.66
N PHE A 392 -0.53 31.17 -12.10
CA PHE A 392 -0.31 30.90 -13.52
C PHE A 392 -1.60 30.47 -14.23
N VAL A 393 -2.34 29.50 -13.67
CA VAL A 393 -3.60 29.01 -14.25
C VAL A 393 -4.65 30.12 -14.29
N ALA A 394 -4.79 30.92 -13.24
CA ALA A 394 -5.70 32.06 -13.24
C ALA A 394 -5.36 33.09 -14.34
N ARG A 395 -4.08 33.34 -14.59
CA ARG A 395 -3.63 34.20 -15.71
C ARG A 395 -3.89 33.56 -17.08
N ALA A 396 -3.71 32.25 -17.19
CA ALA A 396 -4.00 31.50 -18.41
C ALA A 396 -5.48 31.52 -18.76
N ASP A 397 -6.34 31.26 -17.76
CA ASP A 397 -7.81 31.28 -17.89
C ASP A 397 -8.31 32.68 -18.30
N ALA A 398 -7.69 33.75 -17.79
CA ALA A 398 -8.05 35.11 -18.19
C ALA A 398 -7.56 35.51 -19.59
N ALA A 399 -6.51 34.87 -20.11
CA ALA A 399 -5.85 35.26 -21.36
C ALA A 399 -6.30 34.45 -22.58
N LEU A 400 -6.88 33.27 -22.38
CA LEU A 400 -7.25 32.33 -23.44
C LEU A 400 -8.78 32.13 -23.49
N PRO A 401 -9.35 31.81 -24.66
CA PRO A 401 -10.77 31.52 -24.79
C PRO A 401 -11.14 30.16 -24.19
N ASP A 402 -12.40 30.03 -23.77
CA ASP A 402 -12.95 28.77 -23.27
C ASP A 402 -12.84 27.64 -24.31
N GLY A 403 -12.60 26.42 -23.82
CA GLY A 403 -12.32 25.24 -24.63
C GLY A 403 -10.93 25.22 -25.27
N CYS A 404 -10.07 26.21 -25.05
CA CYS A 404 -8.73 26.23 -25.65
C CYS A 404 -7.89 25.02 -25.23
N GLY A 405 -7.33 24.33 -26.22
CA GLY A 405 -6.31 23.31 -26.02
C GLY A 405 -4.94 23.95 -25.76
N VAL A 406 -4.28 23.55 -24.69
CA VAL A 406 -2.93 23.99 -24.33
C VAL A 406 -1.96 22.82 -24.49
N ALA A 407 -1.02 22.96 -25.42
CA ALA A 407 0.04 21.98 -25.65
C ALA A 407 1.19 22.23 -24.67
N GLN A 408 1.59 21.21 -23.91
CA GLN A 408 2.60 21.32 -22.86
C GLN A 408 3.98 20.87 -23.37
N LEU A 409 5.02 21.59 -22.95
CA LEU A 409 6.42 21.31 -23.25
C LEU A 409 7.25 21.20 -21.96
N PRO A 410 8.15 20.21 -21.83
CA PRO A 410 8.50 19.21 -22.86
C PRO A 410 7.40 18.17 -23.10
N VAL A 411 7.43 17.52 -24.27
CA VAL A 411 6.58 16.34 -24.50
C VAL A 411 7.12 15.19 -23.68
N THR A 412 6.38 14.75 -22.66
CA THR A 412 6.80 13.65 -21.79
C THR A 412 5.93 12.41 -21.94
N ASP A 413 6.49 11.25 -21.60
CA ASP A 413 5.73 10.03 -21.41
C ASP A 413 5.18 9.98 -19.97
N LEU A 414 4.03 9.32 -19.77
CA LEU A 414 3.42 9.14 -18.44
C LEU A 414 4.14 8.09 -17.58
N LEU A 415 5.41 7.76 -17.87
CA LEU A 415 6.08 6.66 -17.17
C LEU A 415 6.55 7.11 -15.78
N PRO A 416 6.11 6.43 -14.70
CA PRO A 416 6.50 6.79 -13.33
C PRO A 416 8.02 6.73 -13.13
N GLY A 417 8.61 7.73 -12.48
CA GLY A 417 10.02 7.73 -12.06
C GLY A 417 11.00 8.31 -13.07
N ARG A 418 10.53 8.84 -14.20
CA ARG A 418 11.33 9.66 -15.12
C ARG A 418 11.09 11.13 -14.82
N SER A 419 12.08 11.79 -14.22
CA SER A 419 12.09 13.25 -14.11
C SER A 419 12.74 13.86 -15.35
N HIS A 420 12.19 14.96 -15.83
CA HIS A 420 12.80 15.76 -16.90
C HIS A 420 13.42 16.99 -16.27
N GLY A 421 14.74 17.17 -16.40
CA GLY A 421 15.45 18.23 -15.69
C GLY A 421 15.25 18.14 -14.18
N ALA A 422 14.76 19.21 -13.56
CA ALA A 422 14.41 19.23 -12.14
C ALA A 422 12.92 18.93 -11.87
N ALA A 423 12.10 18.74 -12.91
CA ALA A 423 10.65 18.62 -12.79
C ALA A 423 10.24 17.22 -12.35
N GLY A 424 9.23 17.14 -11.50
CA GLY A 424 8.62 15.87 -11.09
C GLY A 424 7.90 15.19 -12.25
N SER A 425 7.80 13.86 -12.22
CA SER A 425 7.16 13.06 -13.29
C SER A 425 5.67 13.37 -13.52
N TYR A 426 5.02 14.09 -12.61
CA TYR A 426 3.60 14.43 -12.68
C TYR A 426 3.33 15.94 -12.68
N ASP A 427 4.37 16.77 -12.73
CA ASP A 427 4.23 18.21 -12.56
C ASP A 427 3.42 18.86 -13.70
N GLU A 428 3.47 18.30 -14.91
CA GLU A 428 2.64 18.76 -16.04
C GLU A 428 1.13 18.60 -15.79
N ALA A 429 0.71 17.76 -14.85
CA ALA A 429 -0.71 17.63 -14.49
C ALA A 429 -1.19 18.72 -13.54
N LEU A 430 -0.28 19.47 -12.90
CA LEU A 430 -0.65 20.47 -11.89
C LEU A 430 -1.56 21.58 -12.43
N PRO A 431 -1.34 22.15 -13.64
CA PRO A 431 -2.25 23.15 -14.19
C PRO A 431 -3.70 22.66 -14.29
N PHE A 432 -3.89 21.41 -14.73
CA PHE A 432 -5.21 20.79 -14.85
C PHE A 432 -5.98 20.74 -13.51
N LEU A 433 -5.28 20.55 -12.39
CA LEU A 433 -5.92 20.48 -11.06
C LEU A 433 -6.51 21.82 -10.60
N HIS A 434 -6.04 22.94 -11.15
CA HIS A 434 -6.48 24.28 -10.78
C HIS A 434 -7.35 24.94 -11.86
N THR A 435 -7.55 24.28 -13.00
CA THR A 435 -8.37 24.80 -14.10
C THR A 435 -9.86 24.56 -13.83
N THR A 436 -10.67 25.58 -14.12
CA THR A 436 -12.13 25.44 -14.07
C THR A 436 -12.59 24.44 -15.15
N PRO A 437 -13.39 23.41 -14.82
CA PRO A 437 -13.83 22.42 -15.80
C PRO A 437 -14.48 23.07 -17.04
N GLY A 438 -13.93 22.78 -18.22
CA GLY A 438 -14.43 23.30 -19.50
C GLY A 438 -13.71 24.52 -20.05
N HIS A 439 -12.92 25.24 -19.25
CA HIS A 439 -12.14 26.41 -19.70
C HIS A 439 -10.93 25.99 -20.53
N LEU A 440 -9.92 25.37 -19.92
CA LEU A 440 -8.70 24.95 -20.62
C LEU A 440 -8.57 23.42 -20.69
N ARG A 441 -7.94 22.94 -21.76
CA ARG A 441 -7.68 21.51 -22.00
C ARG A 441 -6.19 21.28 -22.18
N TRP A 442 -5.54 20.71 -21.17
CA TRP A 442 -4.10 20.48 -21.14
C TRP A 442 -3.73 19.15 -21.82
N SER A 443 -2.64 19.13 -22.59
CA SER A 443 -2.22 17.98 -23.40
C SER A 443 -1.46 16.89 -22.64
N PHE A 444 -1.39 16.97 -21.31
CA PHE A 444 -0.63 16.13 -20.36
C PHE A 444 -0.21 14.74 -20.85
N GLY A 445 1.04 14.37 -20.53
CA GLY A 445 1.70 13.13 -20.93
C GLY A 445 0.82 11.88 -20.96
N SER A 446 0.96 11.09 -22.02
CA SER A 446 0.25 9.82 -22.22
C SER A 446 1.21 8.65 -22.14
N VAL A 447 0.70 7.49 -21.75
CA VAL A 447 1.47 6.23 -21.74
C VAL A 447 1.95 5.88 -23.15
N THR A 448 3.23 5.51 -23.28
CA THR A 448 3.85 5.07 -24.53
C THR A 448 3.02 3.99 -25.23
N GLY A 449 2.86 4.10 -26.55
CA GLY A 449 2.07 3.16 -27.35
C GLY A 449 0.56 3.40 -27.37
N ARG A 450 0.03 4.30 -26.53
CA ARG A 450 -1.39 4.74 -26.55
C ARG A 450 -1.65 5.79 -27.62
N ARG A 451 -2.93 5.94 -28.01
CA ARG A 451 -3.38 6.97 -28.97
C ARG A 451 -2.90 8.37 -28.57
N GLY A 452 -3.00 8.74 -27.29
CA GLY A 452 -2.54 10.06 -26.80
C GLY A 452 -1.05 10.29 -27.04
N PHE A 453 -0.21 9.30 -26.72
CA PHE A 453 1.23 9.39 -26.92
C PHE A 453 1.59 9.41 -28.42
N ARG A 454 0.92 8.60 -29.24
CA ARG A 454 1.16 8.55 -30.69
C ARG A 454 0.93 9.88 -31.40
N VAL A 455 0.08 10.76 -30.86
CA VAL A 455 -0.11 12.11 -31.41
C VAL A 455 1.17 12.94 -31.32
N TRP A 456 1.91 12.79 -30.22
CA TRP A 456 3.08 13.61 -29.89
C TRP A 456 4.42 12.88 -30.09
N GLN A 457 4.42 11.57 -30.33
CA GLN A 457 5.63 10.72 -30.41
C GLN A 457 6.67 11.24 -31.42
N ASP A 458 6.21 11.85 -32.51
CA ASP A 458 7.06 12.33 -33.61
C ASP A 458 7.43 13.82 -33.47
N ALA A 459 6.96 14.49 -32.42
CA ALA A 459 7.21 15.90 -32.13
C ALA A 459 8.62 16.14 -31.54
N THR A 460 9.64 15.58 -32.18
CA THR A 460 11.04 15.60 -31.73
C THR A 460 11.82 16.83 -32.22
N THR A 461 11.26 17.59 -33.15
CA THR A 461 11.83 18.87 -33.64
C THR A 461 10.81 20.00 -33.50
N PRO A 462 11.24 21.27 -33.40
CA PRO A 462 10.32 22.41 -33.31
C PRO A 462 9.29 22.47 -34.46
N SER A 463 9.72 22.16 -35.70
CA SER A 463 8.83 22.14 -36.86
C SER A 463 7.79 21.04 -36.81
N ARG A 464 8.17 19.83 -36.35
CA ARG A 464 7.22 18.73 -36.17
C ARG A 464 6.27 19.01 -35.02
N PHE A 465 6.74 19.57 -33.91
CA PHE A 465 5.90 19.98 -32.79
C PHE A 465 4.85 21.00 -33.24
N ALA A 466 5.25 22.06 -33.95
CA ALA A 466 4.33 23.04 -34.54
C ALA A 466 3.24 22.37 -35.39
N ALA A 467 3.63 21.46 -36.30
CA ALA A 467 2.68 20.73 -37.13
C ALA A 467 1.71 19.85 -36.31
N VAL A 468 2.16 19.28 -35.18
CA VAL A 468 1.28 18.54 -34.26
C VAL A 468 0.32 19.49 -33.55
N VAL A 469 0.78 20.63 -33.05
CA VAL A 469 -0.06 21.66 -32.42
C VAL A 469 -1.16 22.09 -33.38
N ASP A 470 -0.82 22.41 -34.63
CA ASP A 470 -1.79 22.79 -35.67
C ASP A 470 -2.83 21.70 -35.92
N ARG A 471 -2.38 20.45 -36.05
CA ARG A 471 -3.25 19.28 -36.28
C ARG A 471 -4.18 19.00 -35.09
N THR A 472 -3.73 19.24 -33.86
CA THR A 472 -4.55 19.06 -32.65
C THR A 472 -5.54 20.21 -32.44
N GLY A 473 -5.31 21.35 -33.09
CA GLY A 473 -6.11 22.56 -32.90
C GLY A 473 -5.88 23.24 -31.55
N ALA A 474 -4.75 22.95 -30.88
CA ALA A 474 -4.35 23.67 -29.67
C ALA A 474 -4.13 25.17 -30.00
N CYS A 475 -4.58 26.04 -29.09
CA CYS A 475 -4.56 27.49 -29.27
C CYS A 475 -3.48 28.17 -28.42
N ALA A 476 -2.78 27.40 -27.58
CA ALA A 476 -1.67 27.88 -26.78
C ALA A 476 -0.62 26.78 -26.56
N VAL A 477 0.58 27.21 -26.22
CA VAL A 477 1.71 26.36 -25.82
C VAL A 477 2.19 26.80 -24.44
N GLU A 478 2.23 25.86 -23.51
CA GLU A 478 2.81 26.02 -22.18
C GLU A 478 4.21 25.40 -22.15
N VAL A 479 5.15 26.07 -21.48
CA VAL A 479 6.52 25.60 -21.31
C VAL A 479 6.89 25.60 -19.84
N ASP A 480 7.18 24.42 -19.29
CA ASP A 480 7.77 24.27 -17.96
C ASP A 480 9.30 24.40 -18.06
N THR A 481 9.82 25.58 -17.73
CA THR A 481 11.26 25.87 -17.80
C THR A 481 12.09 25.03 -16.83
N LEU A 482 11.49 24.50 -15.76
CA LEU A 482 12.16 23.68 -14.75
C LEU A 482 12.47 22.28 -15.30
N ALA A 483 11.76 21.86 -16.35
CA ALA A 483 12.02 20.61 -17.04
C ALA A 483 13.21 20.68 -18.04
N TYR A 484 13.74 21.87 -18.32
CA TYR A 484 14.86 22.09 -19.24
C TYR A 484 16.17 22.37 -18.49
N SER A 485 17.27 21.75 -18.93
CA SER A 485 18.62 22.09 -18.46
C SER A 485 19.17 23.31 -19.21
N ALA A 486 20.26 23.91 -18.71
CA ALA A 486 20.85 25.11 -19.32
C ALA A 486 21.20 24.93 -20.83
N GLY A 487 21.49 23.70 -21.27
CA GLY A 487 21.79 23.37 -22.67
C GLY A 487 20.56 23.14 -23.57
N SER A 488 19.38 22.85 -23.02
CA SER A 488 18.17 22.52 -23.79
C SER A 488 17.22 23.70 -24.04
N ARG A 489 17.61 24.93 -23.63
CA ARG A 489 16.89 26.19 -23.90
C ARG A 489 16.85 26.60 -25.38
N ALA A 490 17.42 25.81 -26.30
CA ALA A 490 17.30 26.04 -27.74
C ALA A 490 15.83 26.08 -28.18
N TRP A 491 14.96 25.26 -27.57
CA TRP A 491 13.51 25.25 -27.83
C TRP A 491 12.80 26.55 -27.45
N LEU A 492 13.20 27.15 -26.32
CA LEU A 492 12.66 28.43 -25.86
C LEU A 492 12.98 29.57 -26.84
N ARG A 493 14.18 29.57 -27.43
CA ARG A 493 14.62 30.58 -28.40
C ARG A 493 13.79 30.53 -29.69
N THR A 494 13.48 29.32 -30.18
CA THR A 494 12.66 29.13 -31.38
C THR A 494 11.21 29.53 -31.16
N LEU A 495 10.63 29.27 -29.99
CA LEU A 495 9.25 29.69 -29.66
C LEU A 495 9.13 31.20 -29.42
N SER A 496 10.15 31.83 -28.84
CA SER A 496 10.15 33.27 -28.60
C SER A 496 10.25 34.14 -29.85
N ALA A 497 10.63 33.57 -31.00
CA ALA A 497 10.87 34.30 -32.24
C ALA A 497 9.61 34.53 -33.10
N GLY A 498 8.44 34.01 -32.69
CA GLY A 498 7.21 34.14 -33.50
C GLY A 498 5.88 33.99 -32.74
N VAL A 499 5.89 33.87 -31.40
CA VAL A 499 4.68 33.58 -30.62
C VAL A 499 4.54 34.56 -29.45
N ALA A 500 3.38 35.23 -29.35
CA ALA A 500 3.13 36.21 -28.30
C ALA A 500 3.01 35.52 -26.93
N ARG A 501 3.82 35.95 -25.96
CA ARG A 501 3.76 35.48 -24.58
C ARG A 501 2.57 36.15 -23.88
N VAL A 502 1.69 35.35 -23.30
CA VAL A 502 0.42 35.83 -22.73
C VAL A 502 0.30 35.65 -21.22
N ALA A 503 1.01 34.67 -20.64
CA ALA A 503 1.07 34.52 -19.19
C ALA A 503 2.43 33.97 -18.75
N VAL A 504 2.84 34.35 -17.54
CA VAL A 504 4.05 33.86 -16.88
C VAL A 504 3.73 33.63 -15.41
N SER A 505 4.20 32.53 -14.85
CA SER A 505 4.13 32.25 -13.41
C SER A 505 5.00 33.23 -12.60
N PRO A 506 4.64 33.57 -11.35
CA PRO A 506 5.47 34.41 -10.47
C PRO A 506 6.95 34.01 -10.39
N THR A 507 7.26 32.71 -10.36
CA THR A 507 8.65 32.21 -10.32
C THR A 507 9.33 32.17 -11.69
N GLY A 508 8.59 32.38 -12.78
CA GLY A 508 9.08 32.20 -14.14
C GLY A 508 9.16 30.74 -14.58
N ARG A 509 8.72 29.79 -13.76
CA ARG A 509 8.68 28.36 -14.08
C ARG A 509 7.84 28.08 -15.33
N TYR A 510 6.56 28.43 -15.27
CA TYR A 510 5.61 28.23 -16.35
C TYR A 510 5.51 29.46 -17.24
N LEU A 511 5.64 29.25 -18.56
CA LEU A 511 5.49 30.26 -19.60
C LEU A 511 4.36 29.85 -20.55
N LEU A 512 3.45 30.77 -20.86
CA LEU A 512 2.34 30.54 -21.78
C LEU A 512 2.46 31.43 -23.01
N PHE A 513 2.35 30.81 -24.17
CA PHE A 513 2.42 31.46 -25.47
C PHE A 513 1.13 31.20 -26.24
N ARG A 514 0.54 32.25 -26.83
CA ARG A 514 -0.66 32.12 -27.64
C ARG A 514 -0.28 31.66 -29.04
N TRP A 515 -0.79 30.51 -29.45
CA TRP A 515 -0.52 29.94 -30.77
C TRP A 515 -1.44 30.58 -31.81
N SER A 516 -0.86 31.43 -32.66
CA SER A 516 -1.54 31.95 -33.86
C SER A 516 -1.18 31.07 -35.05
N ARG A 517 -2.21 30.58 -35.75
CA ARG A 517 -2.06 29.86 -37.02
C ARG A 517 -1.49 30.74 -38.12
#